data_AF-A0A1F9VF98-F1
#
_entry.id   AF-A0A1F9VF98-F1
#
_cell.length_a   1.000
_cell.length_b   1.000
_cell.length_c   1.000
_cell.angle_alpha   90.00
_cell.angle_beta   90.00
_cell.angle_gamma   90.00
#
_symmetry.space_group_name_H-M   'P 1'
#
loop_
_entity.id
_entity.type
_entity.pdbx_description
1 polymer ?
#
loop_
_entity_poly.entity_id
_entity_poly.type
_entity_poly.pdbx_seq_one_letter_code
_entity_poly.pdbx_strand_id
1 'polypeptide(L)' 'MRKHLLFLWDCYEAVGGWGDFVKSFDTIREARDAAEGSGKDSAHIVDRDESAIMERGRCQMRGGWSWEVE' A
#
# COMPACT_ATOMS: atom_id res chain seq x y z
N MET A 1 -1.76 -12.54 15.67
CA MET A 1 -2.53 -11.45 15.06
C MET A 1 -1.89 -11.18 13.71
N ARG A 2 -2.71 -11.10 12.66
CA ARG A 2 -2.25 -10.92 11.28
C ARG A 2 -1.66 -9.51 11.12
N LYS A 3 -0.58 -9.36 10.36
CA LYS A 3 0.07 -8.05 10.13
C LYS A 3 0.12 -7.73 8.65
N HIS A 4 -0.25 -6.51 8.30
CA HIS A 4 -0.28 -6.02 6.93
C HIS A 4 0.84 -5.00 6.72
N LEU A 5 1.76 -5.30 5.83
CA LEU A 5 2.90 -4.44 5.50
C LEU A 5 2.47 -3.44 4.42
N LEU A 6 2.69 -2.16 4.67
CA LEU A 6 2.43 -1.09 3.70
C LEU A 6 3.73 -0.68 3.01
N PHE A 7 3.69 -0.68 1.67
CA PHE A 7 4.73 -0.17 0.80
C PHE A 7 4.18 1.00 0.00
N LEU A 8 4.93 2.09 -0.12
CA LEU A 8 4.49 3.32 -0.81
C LEU A 8 5.59 3.89 -1.70
N TRP A 9 5.24 4.28 -2.92
CA TRP A 9 6.17 4.90 -3.87
C TRP A 9 5.45 5.84 -4.83
N ASP A 10 6.23 6.67 -5.52
CA ASP A 10 5.73 7.53 -6.59
C ASP A 10 5.76 6.77 -7.92
N CYS A 11 4.70 6.92 -8.71
CA CYS A 11 4.43 6.09 -9.89
C CYS A 11 5.51 6.19 -11.00
N TYR A 12 6.44 7.12 -10.88
CA TYR A 12 7.47 7.41 -11.87
C TYR A 12 8.73 6.53 -11.80
N GLU A 13 9.02 5.84 -10.69
CA GLU A 13 10.37 5.24 -10.53
C GLU A 13 10.49 3.78 -10.09
N ALA A 14 9.44 3.05 -9.70
CA ALA A 14 9.61 1.64 -9.35
C ALA A 14 8.32 0.82 -9.37
N VAL A 15 8.48 -0.49 -9.58
CA VAL A 15 7.49 -1.50 -9.17
C VAL A 15 7.83 -1.78 -7.71
N GLY A 16 7.02 -1.27 -6.77
CA GLY A 16 7.38 -1.18 -5.35
C GLY A 16 8.17 -2.37 -4.79
N GLY A 17 9.24 -2.09 -4.02
CA GLY A 17 10.16 -3.07 -3.44
C GLY A 17 10.39 -2.86 -1.94
N TRP A 18 11.32 -3.62 -1.35
CA TRP A 18 11.58 -3.55 0.10
C TRP A 18 12.05 -2.20 0.62
N GLY A 19 12.66 -1.37 -0.24
CA GLY A 19 13.03 0.01 0.10
C GLY A 19 11.84 0.95 0.30
N ASP A 20 10.67 0.58 -0.21
CA ASP A 20 9.43 1.34 -0.12
C ASP A 20 8.60 0.98 1.11
N PHE A 21 9.11 0.07 1.97
CA PHE A 21 8.43 -0.32 3.19
C PHE A 21 8.29 0.86 4.15
N VAL A 22 7.06 1.08 4.62
CA VAL A 22 6.75 2.18 5.54
C VAL A 22 6.55 1.65 6.95
N LYS A 23 5.54 0.79 7.13
CA LYS A 23 5.10 0.30 8.44
C LYS A 23 4.18 -0.90 8.29
N SER A 24 4.00 -1.65 9.37
CA SER A 24 2.97 -2.70 9.50
C SER A 24 1.73 -2.22 10.27
N PHE A 25 0.56 -2.69 9.86
CA PHE A 25 -0.75 -2.44 10.46
C PHE A 25 -1.44 -3.72 10.91
N ASP A 26 -2.42 -3.61 11.80
CA ASP A 26 -3.22 -4.74 12.25
C ASP A 26 -4.42 -5.03 11.34
N THR A 27 -4.82 -4.04 10.54
CA THR A 27 -5.91 -4.19 9.55
C THR A 27 -5.55 -3.59 8.20
N ILE A 28 -6.16 -4.11 7.13
CA ILE A 28 -6.06 -3.54 5.78
C ILE A 28 -6.60 -2.10 5.76
N ARG A 29 -7.68 -1.82 6.50
CA ARG A 29 -8.28 -0.47 6.56
C ARG A 29 -7.29 0.58 7.05
N GLU A 30 -6.56 0.30 8.13
CA GLU A 30 -5.55 1.24 8.64
C GLU A 30 -4.41 1.46 7.64
N ALA A 31 -4.01 0.40 6.92
CA ALA A 31 -3.00 0.52 5.88
C ALA A 31 -3.47 1.37 4.69
N ARG A 32 -4.76 1.26 4.29
CA ARG A 32 -5.38 2.14 3.29
C ARG A 32 -5.39 3.58 3.76
N ASP A 33 -5.94 3.85 4.94
CA ASP A 33 -6.03 5.20 5.50
C ASP A 33 -4.63 5.89 5.53
N ALA A 34 -3.60 5.12 5.88
CA ALA A 34 -2.21 5.59 5.87
C ALA A 34 -1.65 5.84 4.46
N ALA A 35 -1.98 4.97 3.48
CA ALA A 35 -1.60 5.18 2.09
C ALA A 35 -2.24 6.45 1.52
N GLU A 36 -3.53 6.64 1.77
CA GLU A 36 -4.30 7.77 1.25
C GLU A 36 -3.81 9.12 1.81
N GLY A 37 -3.35 9.12 3.08
CA GLY A 37 -2.76 10.29 3.73
C GLY A 37 -1.27 10.52 3.45
N SER A 38 -0.61 9.65 2.67
CA SER A 38 0.85 9.68 2.52
C SER A 38 1.39 10.70 1.53
N GLY A 39 0.54 11.18 0.62
CA GLY A 39 0.97 12.02 -0.52
C GLY A 39 1.75 11.25 -1.60
N LYS A 40 1.79 9.92 -1.55
CA LYS A 40 2.37 9.04 -2.57
C LYS A 40 1.34 8.62 -3.61
N ASP A 41 1.81 8.20 -4.78
CA ASP A 41 0.93 7.85 -5.90
C ASP A 41 0.53 6.38 -5.93
N SER A 42 1.28 5.49 -5.29
CA SER A 42 1.10 4.04 -5.39
C SER A 42 1.37 3.35 -4.07
N ALA A 43 0.63 2.25 -3.83
CA ALA A 43 0.72 1.46 -2.61
C ALA A 43 0.57 -0.04 -2.87
N HIS A 44 1.27 -0.85 -2.08
CA HIS A 44 0.99 -2.27 -1.89
C HIS A 44 0.72 -2.55 -0.41
N ILE A 45 -0.34 -3.31 -0.15
CA ILE A 45 -0.61 -3.89 1.16
C ILE A 45 -0.34 -5.39 1.05
N VAL A 46 0.65 -5.87 1.79
CA VAL A 46 1.12 -7.25 1.75
C VAL A 46 0.78 -7.94 3.06
N ASP A 47 0.24 -9.14 3.00
CA ASP A 47 0.12 -9.98 4.18
C ASP A 47 1.48 -10.50 4.61
N ARG A 48 1.89 -10.21 5.85
CA ARG A 48 3.22 -10.59 6.33
C ARG A 48 3.44 -12.09 6.34
N ASP A 49 2.43 -12.85 6.78
CA ASP A 49 2.58 -14.28 7.06
C ASP A 49 2.51 -15.10 5.78
N GLU A 50 1.66 -14.71 4.82
CA GLU A 50 1.55 -15.35 3.50
C GLU A 50 2.53 -14.78 2.47
N SER A 51 3.19 -13.65 2.75
CA SER A 51 4.05 -12.92 1.81
C SER A 51 3.36 -12.63 0.47
N ALA A 52 2.04 -12.43 0.51
CA ALA A 52 1.18 -12.19 -0.64
C ALA A 52 0.69 -10.75 -0.67
N ILE A 53 0.64 -10.15 -1.86
CA ILE A 53 -0.04 -8.86 -2.03
C ILE A 53 -1.53 -9.11 -1.83
N MET A 54 -2.12 -8.37 -0.90
CA MET A 54 -3.57 -8.41 -0.66
C MET A 54 -4.26 -7.36 -1.52
N GLU A 55 -3.65 -6.17 -1.60
CA GLU A 55 -4.22 -5.05 -2.33
C GLU A 55 -3.18 -4.13 -2.95
N ARG A 56 -3.56 -3.54 -4.08
CA ARG A 56 -2.80 -2.50 -4.78
C ARG A 56 -3.60 -1.20 -4.81
N GLY A 57 -2.99 -0.12 -4.33
CA GLY A 57 -3.58 1.22 -4.33
C GLY A 57 -2.93 2.11 -5.38
N ARG A 58 -3.73 2.93 -6.07
CA ARG A 58 -3.25 4.04 -6.89
C ARG A 58 -4.01 5.32 -6.61
N CYS A 59 -3.27 6.39 -6.38
CA CYS A 59 -3.80 7.75 -6.35
C CYS A 59 -4.16 8.19 -7.77
N GLN A 60 -5.38 8.66 -7.97
CA GLN A 60 -5.84 9.23 -9.24
C GLN A 60 -5.54 10.73 -9.26
N MET A 61 -5.25 11.28 -10.45
CA MET A 61 -4.95 12.72 -10.66
C MET A 61 -6.01 13.71 -10.11
N ARG A 62 -7.18 13.24 -9.67
CA ARG A 62 -8.25 14.03 -9.04
C ARG A 62 -8.33 13.86 -7.50
N GLY A 63 -7.31 13.28 -6.87
CA GLY A 63 -7.21 13.16 -5.40
C GLY A 63 -7.98 12.00 -4.79
N GLY A 64 -8.53 11.09 -5.60
CA GLY A 64 -9.19 9.87 -5.13
C GLY A 64 -8.29 8.65 -5.29
N TRP A 65 -8.36 7.69 -4.35
CA TRP A 65 -7.65 6.42 -4.47
C TRP A 65 -8.54 5.34 -5.08
N SER A 66 -7.94 4.51 -5.93
CA SER A 66 -8.54 3.25 -6.38
C SER A 66 -7.73 2.09 -5.84
N TRP A 67 -8.44 1.05 -5.40
CA TRP A 67 -7.87 -0.17 -4.83
C TRP A 67 -8.27 -1.39 -5.65
N GLU A 68 -7.31 -2.25 -5.94
CA GLU A 68 -7.48 -3.57 -6.55
C GLU A 68 -7.16 -4.64 -5.52
N VAL A 69 -8.04 -5.61 -5.35
CA VAL A 69 -7.86 -6.76 -4.45
C VAL A 69 -7.32 -7.92 -5.26
N GLU A 70 -6.27 -8.59 -4.77
CA GLU A 70 -5.68 -9.78 -5.40
C GLU A 70 -6.09 -11.10 -4.72
#